data_AF-A0AAU5HHD2-F1
#
_entry.id   AF-A0AAU5HHD2-F1
#
_cell.length_a   1.000
_cell.length_b   1.000
_cell.length_c   1.000
_cell.angle_alpha   90.00
_cell.angle_beta   90.00
_cell.angle_gamma   90.00
#
_symmetry.space_group_name_H-M   'P 1'
#
loop_
_entity.id
_entity.type
_entity.pdbx_description
1 polymer ?
#
loop_
_entity_poly.entity_id
_entity_poly.type
_entity_poly.pdbx_seq_one_letter_code
_entity_poly.pdbx_strand_id
1 'polypeptide(L)'
;MTTSRAGAAPVTVDRTAIEHRLITMRKSVVQLDSLGRLDSARLENDPGTGLALERVLALLNDLAFAINRQVCARELDERPPQTPTASFGAAERAGLIGAELAAALAPADGPHHVLVQLCLDAAPEDVAAVVSAALSGYREYVRQVTDWITVSAPDRVV
;
A
#
# COMPACT_ATOMS: atom_id res chain seq x y z
N MET A 1 -38.63 0.66 24.74
CA MET A 1 -37.84 0.65 23.49
C MET A 1 -36.38 0.78 23.87
N THR A 2 -35.70 -0.36 24.01
CA THR A 2 -34.28 -0.45 24.36
C THR A 2 -33.67 -1.45 23.40
N THR A 3 -33.12 -0.96 22.29
CA THR A 3 -32.33 -1.79 21.38
C THR A 3 -30.96 -1.99 22.04
N SER A 4 -30.81 -3.17 22.65
CA SER A 4 -29.54 -3.74 23.06
C SER A 4 -28.59 -3.76 21.86
N ARG A 5 -27.52 -2.96 21.93
CA ARG A 5 -26.43 -3.00 20.96
C ARG A 5 -25.68 -4.30 21.24
N ALA A 6 -25.96 -5.34 20.45
CA ALA A 6 -25.16 -6.56 20.44
C ALA A 6 -23.68 -6.15 20.34
N GLY A 7 -22.90 -6.47 21.37
CA GLY A 7 -21.48 -6.20 21.41
C GLY A 7 -20.82 -6.90 20.23
N ALA A 8 -20.40 -6.12 19.23
CA ALA A 8 -19.55 -6.64 18.18
C ALA A 8 -18.29 -7.20 18.86
N ALA A 9 -17.95 -8.45 18.56
CA ALA A 9 -16.68 -9.01 19.01
C ALA A 9 -15.54 -8.04 18.63
N PRO A 10 -14.56 -7.81 19.51
CA PRO A 10 -13.46 -6.89 19.21
C PRO A 10 -12.81 -7.32 17.89
N VAL A 11 -12.67 -6.38 16.95
CA VAL A 11 -12.00 -6.64 15.67
C VAL A 11 -10.53 -6.90 15.99
N THR A 12 -10.15 -8.18 16.04
CA THR A 12 -8.77 -8.57 16.27
C THR A 12 -7.99 -8.41 14.96
N VAL A 13 -6.84 -7.74 15.03
CA VAL A 13 -5.92 -7.67 13.89
C VAL A 13 -5.32 -9.06 13.68
N ASP A 14 -5.67 -9.70 12.56
CA ASP A 14 -5.00 -10.91 12.05
C ASP A 14 -3.57 -10.57 11.59
N ARG A 15 -2.63 -10.71 12.53
CA ARG A 15 -1.21 -10.44 12.33
C ARG A 15 -0.60 -11.35 11.27
N THR A 16 -0.92 -12.64 11.29
CA THR A 16 -0.41 -13.62 10.32
C THR A 16 -0.79 -13.22 8.90
N ALA A 17 -2.04 -12.77 8.69
CA ALA A 17 -2.45 -12.26 7.40
C ALA A 17 -1.69 -11.00 6.98
N ILE A 18 -1.39 -10.07 7.90
CA ILE A 18 -0.56 -8.89 7.58
C ILE A 18 0.88 -9.31 7.23
N GLU A 19 1.49 -10.20 8.00
CA GLU A 19 2.85 -10.70 7.75
C GLU A 19 2.95 -11.38 6.37
N HIS A 20 1.99 -12.23 6.01
CA HIS A 20 1.93 -12.84 4.69
C HIS A 20 1.81 -11.80 3.56
N ARG A 21 0.99 -10.76 3.75
CA ARG A 21 0.88 -9.66 2.77
C ARG A 21 2.19 -8.90 2.64
N LEU A 22 2.86 -8.59 3.75
CA LEU A 22 4.17 -7.93 3.73
C LEU A 22 5.25 -8.76 3.04
N ILE A 23 5.25 -10.08 3.22
CA ILE A 23 6.14 -10.99 2.48
C ILE A 23 5.89 -10.85 0.98
N THR A 24 4.63 -10.86 0.55
CA THR A 24 4.28 -10.67 -0.86
C THR A 24 4.71 -9.29 -1.36
N MET A 25 4.45 -8.21 -0.62
CA MET A 25 4.86 -6.86 -0.99
C MET A 25 6.38 -6.75 -1.16
N ARG A 26 7.17 -7.32 -0.24
CA ARG A 26 8.64 -7.36 -0.36
C ARG A 26 9.10 -8.06 -1.63
N LYS A 27 8.53 -9.23 -1.92
CA LYS A 27 8.85 -9.97 -3.15
C LYS A 27 8.50 -9.17 -4.40
N SER A 28 7.34 -8.52 -4.41
CA SER A 28 6.87 -7.68 -5.50
C SER A 28 7.76 -6.46 -5.74
N VAL A 29 8.21 -5.77 -4.69
CA VAL A 29 9.16 -4.66 -4.82
C VAL A 29 10.50 -5.14 -5.39
N VAL A 30 11.04 -6.25 -4.87
CA VAL A 30 12.29 -6.84 -5.39
C VAL A 30 12.16 -7.25 -6.86
N GLN A 31 10.99 -7.79 -7.25
CA GLN A 31 10.71 -8.12 -8.65
C GLN A 31 10.76 -6.88 -9.53
N LEU A 32 10.12 -5.77 -9.14
CA LEU A 32 10.17 -4.54 -9.92
C LEU A 32 11.59 -3.98 -10.03
N ASP A 33 12.36 -4.01 -8.94
CA ASP A 33 13.77 -3.58 -8.96
C ASP A 33 14.61 -4.40 -9.93
N SER A 34 14.32 -5.70 -10.03
CA SER A 34 15.06 -6.59 -10.95
C SER A 34 14.80 -6.31 -12.43
N LEU A 35 13.74 -5.57 -12.77
CA LEU A 35 13.45 -5.14 -14.14
C LEU A 35 14.39 -4.02 -14.61
N GLY A 36 15.16 -3.41 -13.70
CA GLY A 36 16.10 -2.35 -13.99
C GLY A 36 15.42 -1.00 -14.21
N ARG A 37 15.97 -0.19 -15.12
CA ARG A 37 15.46 1.15 -15.41
C ARG A 37 14.14 1.06 -16.18
N LEU A 38 13.09 1.68 -15.63
CA LEU A 38 11.74 1.69 -16.18
C LEU A 38 11.36 3.13 -16.56
N ASP A 39 11.71 3.53 -17.77
CA ASP A 39 11.30 4.81 -18.40
C ASP A 39 10.38 4.55 -19.61
N SER A 40 9.80 5.61 -20.17
CA SER A 40 8.88 5.52 -21.32
C SER A 40 9.45 4.72 -22.48
N ALA A 41 10.69 5.01 -22.88
CA ALA A 41 11.37 4.29 -23.97
C ALA A 41 11.47 2.78 -23.68
N ARG A 42 11.76 2.37 -22.44
CA ARG A 42 11.76 0.94 -22.07
C ARG A 42 10.36 0.32 -22.18
N LEU A 43 9.33 1.01 -21.68
CA LEU A 43 7.96 0.48 -21.66
C LEU A 43 7.33 0.40 -23.06
N GLU A 44 7.69 1.33 -23.96
CA GLU A 44 7.27 1.30 -25.37
C GLU A 44 7.91 0.13 -26.13
N ASN A 45 9.20 -0.12 -25.91
CA ASN A 45 9.94 -1.17 -26.61
C ASN A 45 9.73 -2.57 -26.02
N ASP A 46 9.22 -2.66 -24.79
CA ASP A 46 8.90 -3.92 -24.12
C ASP A 46 7.54 -3.82 -23.40
N PRO A 47 6.42 -3.98 -24.14
CA PRO A 47 5.08 -3.92 -23.58
C PRO A 47 4.84 -4.97 -22.48
N GLY A 48 5.55 -6.10 -22.52
CA GLY A 48 5.47 -7.13 -21.48
C GLY A 48 5.99 -6.61 -20.14
N THR A 49 7.10 -5.86 -20.15
CA THR A 49 7.60 -5.16 -18.95
C THR A 49 6.60 -4.12 -18.45
N GLY A 50 5.94 -3.37 -19.34
CA GLY A 50 4.89 -2.40 -18.97
C GLY A 50 3.70 -3.05 -18.24
N LEU A 51 3.17 -4.15 -18.77
CA LEU A 51 2.08 -4.90 -18.13
C LEU A 51 2.48 -5.49 -16.78
N ALA A 52 3.71 -6.00 -16.68
CA ALA A 52 4.24 -6.50 -15.41
C ALA A 52 4.34 -5.40 -14.35
N LEU A 53 4.87 -4.24 -14.73
CA LEU A 53 4.96 -3.06 -13.85
C LEU A 53 3.58 -2.65 -13.33
N GLU A 54 2.63 -2.45 -14.24
CA GLU A 54 1.26 -2.04 -13.89
C GLU A 54 0.62 -3.05 -12.93
N ARG A 55 0.73 -4.34 -13.25
CA ARG A 55 0.12 -5.39 -12.43
C ARG A 55 0.72 -5.46 -11.03
N VAL A 56 2.03 -5.32 -10.91
CA VAL A 56 2.69 -5.34 -9.60
C VAL A 56 2.35 -4.09 -8.79
N LEU A 57 2.30 -2.90 -9.40
CA LEU A 57 1.87 -1.68 -8.71
C LEU A 57 0.42 -1.75 -8.24
N ALA A 58 -0.48 -2.33 -9.03
CA ALA A 58 -1.87 -2.58 -8.63
C ALA A 58 -1.94 -3.57 -7.45
N LEU A 59 -1.17 -4.66 -7.50
CA LEU A 59 -1.07 -5.63 -6.40
C LEU A 59 -0.56 -4.98 -5.10
N LEU A 60 0.48 -4.16 -5.17
CA LEU A 60 1.01 -3.44 -4.00
C LEU A 60 -0.04 -2.53 -3.38
N ASN A 61 -0.81 -1.81 -4.21
CA ASN A 61 -1.92 -0.96 -3.76
C ASN A 61 -3.02 -1.77 -3.06
N ASP A 62 -3.43 -2.90 -3.63
CA ASP A 62 -4.47 -3.76 -3.06
C ASP A 62 -4.04 -4.37 -1.73
N LEU A 63 -2.78 -4.80 -1.62
CA LEU A 63 -2.22 -5.34 -0.38
C LEU A 63 -2.15 -4.26 0.70
N ALA A 64 -1.67 -3.07 0.38
CA ALA A 64 -1.66 -1.93 1.30
C ALA A 64 -3.08 -1.56 1.76
N PHE A 65 -4.04 -1.50 0.84
CA PHE A 65 -5.44 -1.24 1.17
C PHE A 65 -6.03 -2.29 2.14
N ALA A 66 -5.73 -3.57 1.91
CA ALA A 66 -6.19 -4.65 2.78
C ALA A 66 -5.60 -4.54 4.19
N ILE A 67 -4.30 -4.25 4.31
CA ILE A 67 -3.63 -4.03 5.59
C ILE A 67 -4.22 -2.81 6.31
N ASN A 68 -4.27 -1.67 5.61
CA ASN A 68 -4.77 -0.41 6.17
C ASN A 68 -6.19 -0.57 6.72
N ARG A 69 -7.11 -1.18 5.95
CA ARG A 69 -8.49 -1.41 6.41
C ARG A 69 -8.54 -2.23 7.70
N GLN A 70 -7.75 -3.31 7.77
CA GLN A 70 -7.76 -4.21 8.91
C GLN A 70 -7.23 -3.52 10.18
N VAL A 71 -6.14 -2.77 10.06
CA VAL A 71 -5.56 -2.02 11.18
C VAL A 71 -6.49 -0.90 11.62
N CYS A 72 -6.98 -0.09 10.69
CA CYS A 72 -7.84 1.06 11.01
C CYS A 72 -9.18 0.65 11.64
N ALA A 73 -9.74 -0.49 11.23
CA ALA A 73 -10.97 -1.03 11.84
C ALA A 73 -10.80 -1.34 13.34
N ARG A 74 -9.57 -1.62 13.79
CA ARG A 74 -9.24 -1.90 15.19
C ARG A 74 -8.80 -0.65 15.95
N GLU A 75 -7.97 0.20 15.35
CA GLU A 75 -7.36 1.35 16.05
C GLU A 75 -8.27 2.57 16.14
N LEU A 76 -9.14 2.81 15.15
CA LEU A 76 -9.84 4.10 15.02
C LEU A 76 -11.28 4.09 15.53
N ASP A 77 -11.83 2.94 15.95
CA ASP A 77 -13.26 2.77 16.30
C ASP A 77 -14.23 3.41 15.28
N GLU A 78 -13.80 3.44 14.01
CA GLU A 78 -14.47 4.10 12.90
C GLU A 78 -14.82 3.09 11.80
N ARG A 79 -15.73 3.49 10.90
CA ARG A 79 -16.03 2.67 9.72
C ARG A 79 -14.75 2.50 8.88
N PRO A 80 -14.41 1.26 8.46
CA PRO A 80 -13.22 1.03 7.65
C PRO A 80 -13.23 1.85 6.35
N PRO A 81 -12.07 2.33 5.88
CA PRO A 81 -11.99 3.09 4.63
C PRO A 81 -12.49 2.25 3.46
N GLN A 82 -13.21 2.87 2.52
CA GLN A 82 -13.84 2.17 1.40
C GLN A 82 -13.02 2.25 0.10
N THR A 83 -12.03 3.14 0.04
CA THR A 83 -11.17 3.34 -1.13
C THR A 83 -9.69 3.23 -0.75
N PRO A 84 -8.81 2.84 -1.69
CA PRO A 84 -7.36 2.82 -1.44
C PRO A 84 -6.82 4.17 -0.97
N THR A 85 -7.16 5.26 -1.65
CA THR A 85 -6.75 6.63 -1.30
C THR A 85 -7.13 6.99 0.14
N ALA A 86 -8.39 6.76 0.53
CA ALA A 86 -8.84 7.06 1.89
C ALA A 86 -8.16 6.18 2.95
N SER A 87 -7.68 4.99 2.56
CA SER A 87 -7.05 4.07 3.49
C SER A 87 -5.67 4.52 3.96
N PHE A 88 -4.92 5.26 3.14
CA PHE A 88 -3.62 5.78 3.54
C PHE A 88 -3.75 6.88 4.58
N GLY A 89 -4.72 7.79 4.44
CA GLY A 89 -5.02 8.78 5.48
C GLY A 89 -5.57 8.14 6.77
N ALA A 90 -6.31 7.04 6.67
CA ALA A 90 -6.70 6.28 7.86
C ALA A 90 -5.48 5.60 8.53
N ALA A 91 -4.57 5.02 7.73
CA ALA A 91 -3.35 4.40 8.24
C ALA A 91 -2.44 5.39 8.95
N GLU A 92 -2.33 6.63 8.44
CA GLU A 92 -1.66 7.73 9.12
C GLU A 92 -2.28 8.00 10.50
N ARG A 93 -3.60 8.23 10.56
CA ARG A 93 -4.30 8.51 11.82
C ARG A 93 -4.18 7.36 12.83
N ALA A 94 -4.08 6.12 12.36
CA ALA A 94 -3.86 4.94 13.17
C ALA A 94 -2.39 4.78 13.63
N GLY A 95 -1.48 5.68 13.22
CA GLY A 95 -0.06 5.61 13.52
C GLY A 95 0.68 4.47 12.81
N LEU A 96 0.06 3.86 11.80
CA LEU A 96 0.63 2.76 11.02
C LEU A 96 1.75 3.25 10.09
N ILE A 97 1.56 4.45 9.53
CA ILE A 97 2.53 5.12 8.66
C ILE A 97 2.61 6.62 8.97
N GLY A 98 3.69 7.28 8.55
CA GLY A 98 3.86 8.72 8.64
C GLY A 98 3.07 9.50 7.57
N ALA A 99 2.79 10.77 7.85
CA ALA A 99 2.01 11.66 7.00
C ALA A 99 2.61 11.86 5.59
N GLU A 100 3.93 12.05 5.51
CA GLU A 100 4.64 12.20 4.23
C GLU A 100 4.44 10.97 3.33
N LEU A 101 4.56 9.77 3.91
CA LEU A 101 4.36 8.52 3.18
C LEU A 101 2.89 8.34 2.77
N ALA A 102 1.95 8.69 3.65
CA ALA A 102 0.52 8.62 3.34
C ALA A 102 0.17 9.51 2.14
N ALA A 103 0.69 10.73 2.09
CA ALA A 103 0.52 11.65 0.96
C ALA A 103 1.17 11.10 -0.32
N ALA A 104 2.38 10.56 -0.23
CA ALA A 104 3.08 9.98 -1.38
C ALA A 104 2.35 8.77 -1.99
N LEU A 105 1.72 7.93 -1.16
CA LEU A 105 0.99 6.74 -1.61
C LEU A 105 -0.47 6.98 -2.00
N ALA A 106 -0.99 8.18 -1.76
CA ALA A 106 -2.34 8.58 -2.14
C ALA A 106 -2.33 9.84 -3.04
N PRO A 107 -1.75 9.77 -4.25
CA PRO A 107 -1.78 10.89 -5.18
C PRO A 107 -3.21 11.30 -5.53
N ALA A 108 -3.42 12.60 -5.80
CA ALA A 108 -4.73 13.14 -6.14
C ALA A 108 -5.29 12.55 -7.43
N ASP A 109 -4.44 12.31 -8.43
CA ASP A 109 -4.82 11.81 -9.74
C ASP A 109 -4.99 10.28 -9.79
N GLY A 110 -4.79 9.60 -8.65
CA GLY A 110 -5.05 8.17 -8.49
C GLY A 110 -3.83 7.36 -8.08
N PRO A 111 -3.97 6.03 -7.98
CA PRO A 111 -2.89 5.14 -7.59
C PRO A 111 -1.79 5.10 -8.66
N HIS A 112 -0.55 4.81 -8.25
CA HIS A 112 0.62 4.83 -9.13
C HIS A 112 0.50 4.04 -10.44
N HIS A 113 -0.22 2.91 -10.46
CA HIS A 113 -0.43 2.15 -11.71
C HIS A 113 -1.28 2.94 -12.72
N VAL A 114 -2.24 3.73 -12.25
CA VAL A 114 -3.02 4.65 -13.10
C VAL A 114 -2.15 5.81 -13.54
N LEU A 115 -1.35 6.39 -12.63
CA LEU A 115 -0.45 7.49 -12.98
C LEU A 115 0.56 7.11 -14.06
N VAL A 116 1.12 5.90 -14.01
CA VAL A 116 2.04 5.41 -15.04
C VAL A 116 1.37 5.40 -16.41
N GLN A 117 0.12 4.92 -16.50
CA GLN A 117 -0.64 4.91 -17.76
C GLN A 117 -0.95 6.32 -18.24
N LEU A 118 -1.39 7.22 -17.36
CA LEU A 118 -1.62 8.62 -17.70
C LEU A 118 -0.35 9.33 -18.19
N CYS A 119 0.80 9.06 -17.56
CA CYS A 119 2.09 9.61 -17.99
C CYS A 119 2.49 9.06 -19.37
N LEU A 120 2.29 7.77 -19.65
CA LEU A 120 2.59 7.21 -20.97
C LEU A 120 1.80 7.92 -22.09
N ASP A 121 0.58 8.35 -21.81
CA ASP A 121 -0.27 9.04 -22.80
C ASP A 121 0.03 10.54 -22.91
N ALA A 122 0.34 11.22 -21.81
CA ALA A 122 0.34 12.69 -21.74
C ALA A 122 1.68 13.34 -21.38
N ALA A 123 2.56 12.64 -20.65
CA ALA A 123 3.85 13.16 -20.18
C ALA A 123 4.88 12.01 -20.01
N PRO A 124 5.36 11.39 -21.11
CA PRO A 124 6.20 10.19 -21.04
C PRO A 124 7.52 10.40 -20.29
N GLU A 125 8.04 11.63 -20.25
CA GLU A 125 9.22 12.03 -19.48
C GLU A 125 9.08 11.80 -17.97
N ASP A 126 7.84 11.81 -17.45
CA ASP A 126 7.56 11.69 -16.02
C ASP A 126 7.43 10.23 -15.54
N VAL A 127 7.31 9.26 -16.47
CA VAL A 127 7.12 7.83 -16.15
C VAL A 127 8.18 7.33 -15.16
N ALA A 128 9.45 7.67 -15.42
CA ALA A 128 10.56 7.22 -14.57
C ALA A 128 10.44 7.78 -13.14
N ALA A 129 9.99 9.03 -13.00
CA ALA A 129 9.80 9.67 -11.70
C ALA A 129 8.63 9.03 -10.94
N VAL A 130 7.50 8.78 -11.61
CA VAL A 130 6.32 8.12 -11.01
C VAL A 130 6.68 6.70 -10.54
N VAL A 131 7.40 5.92 -11.36
CA VAL A 131 7.82 4.56 -10.98
C VAL A 131 8.78 4.59 -9.80
N SER A 132 9.75 5.51 -9.82
CA SER A 132 10.71 5.68 -8.71
C SER A 132 10.02 6.05 -7.40
N ALA A 133 9.08 7.01 -7.46
CA ALA A 133 8.28 7.42 -6.31
C ALA A 133 7.44 6.26 -5.75
N ALA A 134 6.78 5.49 -6.63
CA ALA A 134 6.00 4.32 -6.23
C ALA A 134 6.86 3.28 -5.51
N LEU A 135 8.02 2.94 -6.07
CA LEU A 135 8.94 1.95 -5.49
C LEU A 135 9.49 2.40 -4.14
N SER A 136 9.91 3.67 -4.04
CA SER A 136 10.38 4.25 -2.78
C SER A 136 9.27 4.23 -1.73
N GLY A 137 8.06 4.66 -2.09
CA GLY A 137 6.89 4.66 -1.21
C GLY A 137 6.54 3.27 -0.70
N TYR A 138 6.47 2.25 -1.57
CA TYR A 138 6.13 0.89 -1.13
C TYR A 138 7.23 0.22 -0.31
N ARG A 139 8.52 0.53 -0.55
CA ARG A 139 9.61 0.10 0.35
C ARG A 139 9.43 0.67 1.74
N GLU A 140 9.15 1.96 1.82
CA GLU A 140 9.01 2.66 3.09
C GLU A 140 7.73 2.22 3.83
N TYR A 141 6.64 1.96 3.10
CA TYR A 141 5.43 1.37 3.65
C TYR A 141 5.70 0.00 4.29
N VAL A 142 6.37 -0.89 3.55
CA VAL A 142 6.74 -2.20 4.08
C VAL A 142 7.58 -2.08 5.35
N ARG A 143 8.53 -1.13 5.38
CA ARG A 143 9.37 -0.87 6.54
C ARG A 143 8.54 -0.41 7.74
N GLN A 144 7.76 0.66 7.60
CA GLN A 144 6.97 1.24 8.69
C GLN A 144 5.92 0.27 9.23
N VAL A 145 5.23 -0.49 8.37
CA VAL A 145 4.25 -1.49 8.80
C VAL A 145 4.94 -2.66 9.51
N THR A 146 6.13 -3.09 9.06
CA THR A 146 6.91 -4.13 9.75
C THR A 146 7.33 -3.68 11.15
N ASP A 147 7.77 -2.44 11.29
CA ASP A 147 8.14 -1.85 12.58
C ASP A 147 6.92 -1.76 13.50
N TRP A 148 5.79 -1.28 12.98
CA TRP A 148 4.53 -1.18 13.72
C TRP A 148 4.07 -2.54 14.28
N ILE A 149 4.14 -3.60 13.47
CA ILE A 149 3.81 -4.97 13.91
C ILE A 149 4.75 -5.39 15.03
N THR A 150 6.05 -5.14 14.89
CA THR A 150 7.06 -5.54 15.88
C THR A 150 6.86 -4.83 17.22
N VAL A 151 6.58 -3.52 17.21
CA VAL A 151 6.32 -2.72 18.41
C VAL A 151 4.97 -3.05 19.04
N SER A 152 3.95 -3.34 18.22
CA SER A 152 2.60 -3.68 18.67
C SER A 152 2.45 -5.12 19.16
N ALA A 153 3.55 -5.81 19.47
CA ALA A 153 3.55 -7.15 20.05
C ALA A 153 3.82 -7.08 21.58
N PRO A 154 2.79 -7.08 22.44
CA PRO A 154 2.97 -7.42 23.84
C PRO A 154 2.98 -8.96 23.99
N ASP A 155 4.00 -9.47 24.69
CA ASP A 155 4.21 -10.84 25.18
C ASP A 155 4.38 -12.00 24.18
N ARG A 156 5.65 -12.31 23.87
CA ARG A 156 6.08 -13.71 23.86
C ARG A 156 6.30 -14.14 25.31
N VAL A 157 5.28 -14.71 25.93
CA VAL A 157 5.49 -15.56 27.12
C VAL A 157 6.25 -16.80 26.63
N VAL A 158 7.49 -16.94 27.08
CA VAL A 158 8.25 -18.20 27.06
C VAL A 158 7.88 -18.98 28.31
#